data_AF-A0A9D4HX07-F1
#
_entry.id   AF-A0A9D4HX07-F1
#
_cell.length_a   1.000
_cell.length_b   1.000
_cell.length_c   1.000
_cell.angle_alpha   90.00
_cell.angle_beta   90.00
_cell.angle_gamma   90.00
#
_symmetry.space_group_name_H-M   'P 1'
#
loop_
_entity.id
_entity.type
_entity.pdbx_description
1 polymer ?
#
loop_
_entity_poly.entity_id
_entity_poly.type
_entity_poly.pdbx_seq_one_letter_code
_entity_poly.pdbx_strand_id
1 'polypeptide(L)'
;MFFLQVVELVSMAIGDMMSDEFTSLRDRNGKGVLPEGVTFSCWERQTFLQSGSLLSRGCWSAMERAGYNEQVQMAAEEFGKNIAYARQVLFF
;
A
#
# COMPACT_ATOMS: atom_id res chain seq x y z
N MET A 1 -8.03 -14.65 -17.93
CA MET A 1 -7.94 -14.70 -16.46
C MET A 1 -6.85 -13.77 -15.92
N PHE A 2 -5.59 -13.82 -16.39
CA PHE A 2 -4.50 -12.92 -15.96
C PHE A 2 -4.77 -11.41 -16.01
N PHE A 3 -5.40 -10.91 -17.07
CA PHE A 3 -5.70 -9.49 -17.20
C PHE A 3 -6.68 -8.99 -16.14
N LEU A 4 -7.65 -9.83 -15.74
CA LEU A 4 -8.66 -9.45 -14.76
C LEU A 4 -8.05 -9.23 -13.38
N GLN A 5 -7.09 -10.07 -12.99
CA GLN A 5 -6.45 -10.01 -11.68
C GLN A 5 -5.59 -8.75 -11.52
N VAL A 6 -4.83 -8.39 -12.56
CA VAL A 6 -4.06 -7.14 -12.56
C VAL A 6 -4.98 -5.93 -12.55
N VAL A 7 -6.07 -5.94 -13.34
CA VAL A 7 -7.06 -4.86 -13.38
C VAL A 7 -7.78 -4.71 -12.03
N GLU A 8 -8.15 -5.82 -11.39
CA GLU A 8 -8.77 -5.83 -10.07
C GLU A 8 -7.83 -5.24 -9.01
N LEU A 9 -6.57 -5.66 -9.02
CA LEU A 9 -5.54 -5.19 -8.10
C LEU A 9 -5.27 -3.70 -8.25
N VAL A 10 -5.14 -3.22 -9.49
CA VAL A 10 -4.99 -1.79 -9.78
C VAL A 10 -6.24 -1.02 -9.37
N SER A 11 -7.44 -1.56 -9.61
CA SER A 11 -8.69 -0.91 -9.20
C SER A 11 -8.83 -0.79 -7.69
N MET A 12 -8.47 -1.85 -6.94
CA MET A 12 -8.43 -1.84 -5.48
C MET A 12 -7.37 -0.85 -4.97
N ALA A 13 -6.18 -0.82 -5.56
CA ALA A 13 -5.14 0.14 -5.20
C ALA A 13 -5.59 1.58 -5.45
N ILE A 14 -6.31 1.85 -6.54
CA ILE A 14 -6.90 3.17 -6.80
C ILE A 14 -7.95 3.52 -5.74
N GLY A 15 -8.81 2.58 -5.35
CA GLY A 15 -9.77 2.78 -4.26
C GLY A 15 -9.09 3.08 -2.91
N ASP A 16 -8.00 2.37 -2.62
CA ASP A 16 -7.18 2.58 -1.42
C ASP A 16 -6.51 3.97 -1.46
N MET A 17 -5.93 4.37 -2.61
CA MET A 17 -5.33 5.70 -2.80
C MET A 17 -6.35 6.84 -2.72
N MET A 18 -7.55 6.67 -3.27
CA MET A 18 -8.63 7.65 -3.16
C MET A 18 -9.08 7.82 -1.71
N SER A 19 -9.15 6.71 -0.96
CA SER A 19 -9.52 6.74 0.46
C SER A 19 -8.49 7.49 1.31
N ASP A 20 -7.23 7.50 0.89
CA ASP A 20 -6.17 8.28 1.54
C ASP A 20 -6.42 9.80 1.47
N GLU A 21 -6.98 10.32 0.38
CA GLU A 21 -7.26 11.76 0.24
C GLU A 21 -8.29 12.27 1.26
N PHE A 22 -9.16 11.39 1.75
CA PHE A 22 -10.15 11.72 2.78
C PHE A 22 -9.61 11.60 4.21
N THR A 23 -8.35 11.17 4.37
CA THR A 23 -7.71 11.18 5.69
C THR A 23 -7.21 12.58 6.02
N SER A 24 -7.35 12.99 7.29
CA SER A 24 -6.96 14.33 7.77
C SER A 24 -5.44 14.56 7.86
N LEU A 25 -4.65 13.71 7.21
CA LEU A 25 -3.21 13.63 7.34
C LEU A 25 -2.47 14.16 6.09
N ARG A 26 -3.21 14.79 5.18
CA ARG A 26 -2.64 15.51 4.03
C ARG A 26 -3.01 16.98 4.09
N ASP A 27 -2.04 17.83 3.78
CA ASP A 27 -2.29 19.25 3.52
C ASP A 27 -3.06 19.44 2.21
N ARG A 28 -3.63 20.63 1.99
CA ARG A 28 -4.17 21.09 0.70
C ARG A 28 -3.17 20.97 -0.45
N ASN A 29 -1.88 20.93 -0.14
CA ASN A 29 -0.78 20.76 -1.09
C ASN A 29 -0.39 19.28 -1.32
N GLY A 30 -1.15 18.33 -0.75
CA GLY A 30 -0.92 16.88 -0.89
C GLY A 30 0.26 16.33 -0.09
N LYS A 31 0.94 17.18 0.69
CA LYS A 31 2.06 16.80 1.57
C LYS A 31 1.52 16.12 2.83
N GLY A 32 2.19 15.06 3.28
CA GLY A 32 1.87 14.41 4.55
C GLY A 32 2.06 15.39 5.71
N VAL A 33 1.00 15.63 6.47
CA VAL A 33 1.02 16.45 7.69
C VAL A 33 0.75 15.53 8.86
N LEU A 34 1.52 15.70 9.92
CA LEU A 34 1.32 15.01 11.20
C LEU A 34 0.61 15.98 12.15
N PRO A 35 -0.73 16.03 12.16
CA PRO A 35 -1.47 16.82 13.15
C PRO A 35 -1.19 16.34 14.58
N GLU A 36 -1.27 17.25 15.54
CA GLU A 36 -1.08 16.94 16.97
C GLU A 36 -2.12 15.91 17.42
N GLY A 37 -1.67 14.71 17.79
CA GLY A 37 -2.52 13.58 18.19
C GLY A 37 -2.48 12.36 17.25
N VAL A 38 -1.71 12.40 16.17
CA VAL A 38 -1.50 11.23 15.29
C VAL A 38 -0.77 10.10 16.00
N THR A 39 -1.37 8.92 15.97
CA THR A 39 -0.72 7.67 16.37
C THR A 39 0.11 7.10 15.23
N PHE A 40 1.14 6.31 15.57
CA PHE A 40 1.93 5.58 14.58
C PHE A 40 1.06 4.68 13.67
N SER A 41 -0.01 4.10 14.23
CA SER A 41 -0.99 3.30 13.46
C SER A 41 -1.78 4.09 12.41
N CYS A 42 -2.04 5.39 12.66
CA CYS A 42 -2.65 6.26 11.65
C CYS A 42 -1.67 6.50 10.48
N TRP A 43 -0.39 6.73 10.79
CA TRP A 43 0.66 6.88 9.78
C TRP A 43 0.89 5.60 8.97
N GLU A 44 0.93 4.43 9.62
CA GLU A 44 1.04 3.13 8.93
C GLU A 44 -0.12 2.91 7.97
N ARG A 45 -1.35 3.18 8.42
CA ARG A 45 -2.55 3.01 7.60
C ARG A 45 -2.53 3.92 6.38
N GLN A 46 -2.17 5.18 6.57
CA GLN A 46 -2.04 6.12 5.46
C GLN A 46 -0.97 5.69 4.45
N THR A 47 0.22 5.34 4.94
CA THR A 47 1.32 4.91 4.06
C THR A 47 0.94 3.66 3.26
N PHE A 48 0.18 2.75 3.88
CA PHE A 48 -0.39 1.61 3.21
C PHE A 48 -1.40 2.01 2.12
N LEU A 49 -2.34 2.91 2.42
CA LEU A 49 -3.34 3.37 1.45
C LEU A 49 -2.71 4.13 0.26
N GLN A 50 -1.65 4.91 0.49
CA GLN A 50 -0.98 5.70 -0.55
C GLN A 50 -0.22 4.88 -1.58
N SER A 51 0.51 3.87 -1.13
CA SER A 51 1.42 3.13 -2.02
C SER A 51 1.68 1.68 -1.59
N GLY A 52 1.46 1.34 -0.32
CA GLY A 52 1.65 0.00 0.20
C GLY A 52 0.65 -1.02 -0.33
N SER A 53 -0.60 -0.64 -0.58
CA SER A 53 -1.64 -1.56 -1.09
C SER A 53 -1.28 -2.08 -2.49
N LEU A 54 -0.76 -1.23 -3.37
CA LEU A 54 -0.33 -1.60 -4.70
C LEU A 54 0.89 -2.53 -4.66
N LEU A 55 1.93 -2.16 -3.89
CA LEU A 55 3.17 -2.93 -3.79
C LEU A 55 2.93 -4.31 -3.18
N SER A 56 2.21 -4.36 -2.06
CA SER A 56 1.92 -5.60 -1.35
C SER A 56 1.10 -6.59 -2.18
N ARG A 57 -0.01 -6.13 -2.77
CA ARG A 57 -0.84 -6.97 -3.63
C ARG A 57 -0.10 -7.36 -4.91
N GLY A 58 0.71 -6.45 -5.48
CA GLY A 58 1.51 -6.73 -6.67
C GLY A 58 2.53 -7.84 -6.42
N CYS A 59 3.22 -7.83 -5.28
CA CYS A 59 4.12 -8.89 -4.85
C CYS A 59 3.38 -10.21 -4.60
N TRP A 60 2.19 -10.17 -3.98
CA TRP A 60 1.34 -11.34 -3.78
C TRP A 60 0.95 -12.00 -5.11
N SER A 61 0.39 -11.24 -6.05
CA SER A 61 -0.01 -11.77 -7.37
C SER A 61 1.17 -12.23 -8.23
N ALA A 62 2.37 -11.65 -8.06
CA ALA A 62 3.57 -12.15 -8.72
C ALA A 62 3.97 -13.55 -8.21
N MET A 63 3.87 -13.78 -6.90
CA MET A 63 4.17 -15.09 -6.30
C MET A 63 3.11 -16.15 -6.58
N GLU A 64 1.83 -15.74 -6.56
CA GLU A 64 0.71 -16.61 -6.97
C GLU A 64 0.91 -17.08 -8.42
N ARG A 65 1.27 -16.17 -9.32
CA ARG A 65 1.55 -16.49 -10.72
C ARG A 65 2.76 -17.40 -10.90
N ALA A 66 3.77 -17.26 -10.05
CA ALA A 66 4.94 -18.13 -10.07
C ALA A 66 4.66 -19.53 -9.49
N GLY A 67 3.45 -19.80 -9.00
CA GLY A 67 3.03 -21.10 -8.50
C GLY A 67 3.58 -21.41 -7.10
N TYR A 68 4.02 -20.39 -6.35
CA TYR A 68 4.47 -20.56 -4.98
C TYR A 68 3.29 -20.75 -4.01
N ASN A 69 3.57 -21.36 -2.86
CA ASN A 69 2.58 -21.60 -1.82
C ASN A 69 2.14 -20.29 -1.13
N GLU A 70 1.01 -20.35 -0.43
CA GLU A 70 0.42 -19.20 0.26
C GLU A 70 1.37 -18.55 1.28
N GLN A 71 2.26 -19.33 1.91
CA GLN A 71 3.26 -18.81 2.86
C GLN A 71 4.25 -17.85 2.19
N VAL A 72 4.75 -18.21 1.00
CA VAL A 72 5.66 -17.35 0.21
C VAL A 72 4.91 -16.14 -0.35
N GLN A 73 3.64 -16.30 -0.70
CA GLN A 73 2.80 -15.21 -1.15
C GLN A 73 2.55 -14.18 -0.02
N MET A 74 2.27 -14.64 1.20
CA MET A 74 2.12 -13.78 2.39
C MET A 74 3.43 -13.06 2.73
N ALA A 75 4.57 -13.76 2.66
CA ALA A 75 5.88 -13.14 2.88
C ALA A 75 6.17 -12.05 1.83
N ALA A 76 5.75 -12.24 0.58
CA ALA A 76 5.90 -11.25 -0.48
C ALA A 76 4.97 -10.05 -0.28
N GLU A 77 3.75 -10.28 0.22
CA GLU A 77 2.84 -9.19 0.60
C GLU A 77 3.43 -8.33 1.72
N GLU A 78 3.94 -8.95 2.78
CA GLU A 78 4.59 -8.28 3.91
C GLU A 78 5.84 -7.51 3.47
N PHE A 79 6.65 -8.10 2.59
CA PHE A 79 7.79 -7.44 1.97
C PHE A 79 7.37 -6.16 1.21
N GLY A 80 6.29 -6.23 0.43
CA GLY A 80 5.75 -5.06 -0.28
C GLY A 80 5.28 -3.95 0.66
N LYS A 81 4.65 -4.29 1.79
CA LYS A 81 4.27 -3.33 2.85
C LYS A 81 5.50 -2.65 3.45
N ASN A 82 6.51 -3.44 3.83
CA ASN A 82 7.73 -2.94 4.44
C ASN A 82 8.52 -2.01 3.51
N ILE A 83 8.58 -2.31 2.21
CA ILE A 83 9.19 -1.40 1.22
C ILE A 83 8.44 -0.07 1.15
N ALA A 84 7.11 -0.10 1.19
CA ALA A 84 6.31 1.12 1.15
C ALA A 84 6.59 2.01 2.36
N TYR A 85 6.67 1.43 3.56
CA TYR A 85 7.07 2.14 4.77
C TYR A 85 8.50 2.69 4.66
N ALA A 86 9.46 1.87 4.23
CA ALA A 86 10.83 2.29 4.05
C ALA A 86 10.96 3.45 3.07
N ARG A 87 10.21 3.40 1.95
CA ARG A 87 10.16 4.48 0.95
C ARG A 87 9.61 5.76 1.55
N GLN A 88 8.53 5.69 2.33
CA GLN A 88 7.93 6.86 2.96
C GLN A 88 8.87 7.53 3.98
N VAL A 89 9.66 6.74 4.70
CA VAL A 89 10.66 7.25 5.66
C VAL A 89 11.91 7.79 4.94
N LEU A 90 12.36 7.15 3.87
CA LEU A 90 13.55 7.55 3.10
C LEU A 90 13.34 8.80 2.24
N PHE A 91 12.12 9.01 1.72
CA PHE A 91 11.76 10.13 0.86
C PHE A 91 10.89 11.16 1.60
N PHE A 92 11.31 11.59 2.79
CA PHE A 92 10.73 12.73 3.53
C PHE A 92 11.62 13.97 3.46
#